data_AF-A0A1D2TPZ9-F1
#
_entry.id   AF-A0A1D2TPZ9-F1
#
_cell.length_a   1.000
_cell.length_b   1.000
_cell.length_c   1.000
_cell.angle_alpha   90.00
_cell.angle_beta   90.00
_cell.angle_gamma   90.00
#
_symmetry.space_group_name_H-M   'P 1'
#
loop_
_entity.id
_entity.type
_entity.pdbx_description
1 polymer ?
#
loop_
_entity_poly.entity_id
_entity_poly.type
_entity_poly.pdbx_seq_one_letter_code
_entity_poly.pdbx_strand_id
1 'polypeptide(L)'
;MANGALALLPENSSSTEGAGVWPRARRSLMLKQRRMIADQVAASLFEAEAAIDAALAKTAGLAGVMPGLRADAGLSALIGQGAVERASEAIALLAQARRAICETHKELDVAKTQIGLGAVMYGGVEKPPQAAALARPLRAVAS
;
A
#
# COMPACT_ATOMS: atom_id res chain seq x y z
N MET A 1 -29.24 39.58 60.03
CA MET A 1 -29.71 40.83 59.39
C MET A 1 -29.64 40.64 57.89
N ALA A 2 -30.74 40.93 57.20
CA ALA A 2 -30.99 40.67 55.80
C ALA A 2 -30.37 41.73 54.88
N ASN A 3 -30.05 41.31 53.64
CA ASN A 3 -30.34 41.95 52.34
C ASN A 3 -29.34 41.40 51.32
N GLY A 4 -29.71 40.83 50.17
CA GLY A 4 -30.86 41.17 49.33
C GLY A 4 -30.32 41.80 48.05
N ALA A 5 -29.89 40.98 47.09
CA ALA A 5 -29.57 41.41 45.73
C ALA A 5 -29.89 40.28 44.75
N LEU A 6 -31.15 40.25 44.36
CA LEU A 6 -31.70 39.45 43.27
C LEU A 6 -31.21 40.04 41.94
N ALA A 7 -30.18 39.44 41.33
CA ALA A 7 -29.79 39.75 39.96
C ALA A 7 -30.49 38.76 39.03
N LEU A 8 -31.52 39.25 38.33
CA LEU A 8 -32.21 38.55 37.26
C LEU A 8 -31.20 38.10 36.20
N LEU A 9 -31.15 36.80 35.96
CA LEU A 9 -30.64 36.22 34.71
C LEU A 9 -31.61 36.59 33.57
N PRO A 10 -31.13 37.04 32.41
CA PRO A 10 -31.90 36.83 31.18
C PRO A 10 -31.71 35.37 30.75
N GLU A 11 -32.78 34.58 30.86
CA GLU A 11 -32.97 33.42 29.99
C GLU A 11 -32.89 33.90 28.54
N ASN A 12 -31.97 33.34 27.75
CA ASN A 12 -32.12 33.41 26.30
C ASN A 12 -31.64 32.13 25.62
N SER A 13 -32.66 31.34 25.27
CA SER A 13 -32.81 30.55 24.06
C SER A 13 -31.68 29.57 23.69
N SER A 14 -31.89 28.32 24.10
CA SER A 14 -31.96 27.17 23.18
C SER A 14 -31.60 27.47 21.71
N SER A 15 -30.31 27.51 21.41
CA SER A 15 -29.85 27.18 20.06
C SER A 15 -29.86 25.66 19.98
N THR A 16 -30.93 25.12 19.41
CA THR A 16 -30.96 23.74 18.94
C THR A 16 -29.76 23.56 18.01
N GLU A 17 -28.78 22.77 18.43
CA GLU A 17 -27.67 22.34 17.60
C GLU A 17 -28.25 21.69 16.35
N GLY A 18 -28.25 22.46 15.25
CA GLY A 18 -28.74 22.03 13.96
C GLY A 18 -27.99 20.80 13.51
N ALA A 19 -28.74 19.74 13.20
CA ALA A 19 -28.26 18.53 12.57
C ALA A 19 -27.25 18.86 11.45
N GLY A 20 -26.03 18.35 11.60
CA GLY A 20 -24.84 18.76 10.85
C GLY A 20 -24.95 18.56 9.33
N VAL A 21 -25.38 19.61 8.62
CA VAL A 21 -25.24 19.71 7.17
C VAL A 21 -24.00 20.57 6.88
N TRP A 22 -22.85 19.92 6.72
CA TRP A 22 -21.64 20.62 6.30
C TRP A 22 -21.81 21.23 4.90
N PRO A 23 -21.40 22.50 4.68
CA PRO A 23 -21.44 23.13 3.37
C PRO A 23 -20.70 22.28 2.32
N ARG A 24 -21.25 22.18 1.10
CA ARG A 24 -20.68 21.39 0.00
C ARG A 24 -19.18 21.69 -0.26
N ALA A 25 -18.77 22.95 -0.13
CA ALA A 25 -17.39 23.40 -0.31
C ALA A 25 -16.42 22.81 0.74
N ARG A 26 -16.85 22.66 2.00
CA ARG A 26 -16.01 22.07 3.06
C ARG A 26 -15.79 20.57 2.82
N ARG A 27 -16.84 19.87 2.37
CA ARG A 27 -16.75 18.44 2.00
C ARG A 27 -15.82 18.21 0.82
N SER A 28 -15.89 19.05 -0.23
CA SER A 28 -14.99 18.92 -1.38
C SER A 28 -13.54 19.22 -1.02
N LEU A 29 -13.28 20.19 -0.13
CA LEU A 29 -11.94 20.46 0.38
C LEU A 29 -11.37 19.25 1.15
N MET A 30 -12.16 18.63 2.03
CA MET A 30 -11.74 17.43 2.78
C MET A 30 -11.50 16.22 1.86
N LEU A 31 -12.29 16.06 0.79
CA LEU A 31 -12.07 15.01 -0.21
C LEU A 31 -10.75 15.21 -0.98
N LYS A 32 -10.46 16.45 -1.39
CA LYS A 32 -9.18 16.79 -2.03
C LYS A 32 -7.99 16.49 -1.12
N GLN A 33 -8.09 16.87 0.17
CA GLN A 33 -7.03 16.60 1.14
C GLN A 33 -6.76 15.09 1.30
N ARG A 34 -7.82 14.27 1.45
CA ARG A 34 -7.68 12.81 1.55
C ARG A 34 -7.05 12.21 0.31
N ARG A 35 -7.41 12.71 -0.88
CA ARG A 35 -6.81 12.28 -2.15
C ARG A 35 -5.32 12.59 -2.21
N MET A 36 -4.91 13.82 -1.87
CA MET A 36 -3.48 14.18 -1.87
C MET A 36 -2.66 13.30 -0.92
N ILE A 37 -3.20 13.01 0.26
CA ILE A 37 -2.53 12.12 1.22
C ILE A 37 -2.43 10.70 0.66
N ALA A 38 -3.50 10.18 0.06
CA ALA A 38 -3.51 8.84 -0.54
C ALA A 38 -2.53 8.73 -1.73
N ASP A 39 -2.44 9.76 -2.56
CA ASP A 39 -1.49 9.83 -3.68
C ASP A 39 -0.04 9.84 -3.16
N GLN A 40 0.24 10.59 -2.09
CA GLN A 40 1.56 10.60 -1.45
C GLN A 40 1.94 9.23 -0.86
N VAL A 41 1.00 8.57 -0.19
CA VAL A 41 1.22 7.21 0.35
C VAL A 41 1.47 6.22 -0.79
N ALA A 42 0.71 6.30 -1.89
CA ALA A 42 0.91 5.44 -3.05
C ALA A 42 2.28 5.66 -3.70
N ALA A 43 2.72 6.91 -3.85
CA ALA A 43 4.05 7.23 -4.35
C ALA A 43 5.15 6.60 -3.48
N SER A 44 5.08 6.79 -2.16
CA SER A 44 6.06 6.20 -1.24
C SER A 44 6.05 4.67 -1.23
N LEU A 45 4.88 4.05 -1.44
CA LEU A 45 4.77 2.59 -1.57
C LEU A 45 5.49 2.09 -2.83
N PHE A 46 5.28 2.74 -3.97
CA PHE A 46 5.97 2.37 -5.22
C PHE A 46 7.48 2.55 -5.13
N GLU A 47 7.94 3.64 -4.48
CA GLU A 47 9.36 3.86 -4.22
C GLU A 47 9.95 2.74 -3.35
N ALA A 48 9.24 2.32 -2.29
CA ALA A 48 9.68 1.23 -1.42
C ALA A 48 9.74 -0.12 -2.17
N GLU A 49 8.72 -0.44 -2.98
CA GLU A 49 8.69 -1.66 -3.80
C GLU A 49 9.85 -1.68 -4.81
N ALA A 50 10.10 -0.58 -5.51
CA ALA A 50 11.22 -0.45 -6.45
C ALA A 50 12.59 -0.57 -5.75
N ALA A 51 12.74 0.00 -4.56
CA ALA A 51 13.98 -0.09 -3.79
C ALA A 51 14.28 -1.54 -3.37
N ILE A 52 13.25 -2.29 -2.94
CA ILE A 52 13.41 -3.71 -2.59
C ILE A 52 13.79 -4.54 -3.82
N ASP A 53 13.14 -4.31 -4.97
CA ASP A 53 13.46 -5.02 -6.21
C ASP A 53 14.90 -4.75 -6.67
N ALA A 54 15.35 -3.49 -6.58
CA ALA A 54 16.73 -3.13 -6.87
C ALA A 54 17.72 -3.80 -5.90
N ALA A 55 17.42 -3.81 -4.61
CA ALA A 55 18.25 -4.45 -3.59
C ALA A 55 18.35 -5.97 -3.82
N LEU A 56 17.23 -6.62 -4.16
CA LEU A 56 17.19 -8.05 -4.47
C LEU A 56 18.07 -8.38 -5.67
N ALA A 57 17.93 -7.62 -6.77
CA ALA A 57 18.72 -7.82 -7.98
C ALA A 57 20.23 -7.64 -7.74
N LYS A 58 20.64 -6.60 -7.01
CA LYS A 58 22.05 -6.34 -6.71
C LYS A 58 22.65 -7.40 -5.77
N THR A 59 21.90 -7.83 -4.77
CA THR A 59 22.34 -8.87 -3.82
C THR A 59 22.48 -10.22 -4.51
N ALA A 60 21.54 -10.57 -5.40
CA ALA A 60 21.64 -11.77 -6.23
C ALA A 60 22.86 -11.73 -7.17
N GLY A 61 23.13 -10.57 -7.78
CA GLY A 61 24.34 -10.36 -8.57
C GLY A 61 25.62 -10.59 -7.78
N LEU A 62 25.72 -10.02 -6.56
CA LEU A 62 26.85 -10.25 -5.66
C LEU A 62 27.02 -11.73 -5.32
N ALA A 63 25.93 -12.41 -4.92
CA ALA A 63 25.95 -13.83 -4.59
C ALA A 63 26.41 -14.69 -5.77
N GLY A 64 26.03 -14.34 -7.00
CA GLY A 64 26.39 -15.06 -8.22
C GLY A 64 27.86 -14.91 -8.63
N VAL A 65 28.47 -13.73 -8.44
CA VAL A 65 29.87 -13.50 -8.89
C VAL A 65 30.91 -14.10 -7.96
N MET A 66 30.62 -14.21 -6.65
CA MET A 66 31.61 -14.65 -5.65
C MET A 66 32.20 -16.04 -5.94
N PRO A 67 31.42 -17.10 -6.23
CA PRO A 67 31.98 -18.42 -6.50
C PRO A 67 32.85 -18.47 -7.76
N GLY A 68 32.48 -17.70 -8.79
CA GLY A 68 33.22 -17.59 -10.04
C GLY A 68 34.57 -16.90 -9.85
N LEU A 69 34.57 -15.70 -9.27
CA LEU A 69 35.81 -14.94 -9.00
C LEU A 69 36.77 -15.70 -8.08
N ARG A 70 36.24 -16.45 -7.11
CA ARG A 70 37.03 -17.35 -6.25
C ARG A 70 37.70 -18.46 -7.08
N ALA A 71 36.96 -19.08 -8.00
CA ALA A 71 37.49 -20.13 -8.87
C ALA A 71 38.54 -19.58 -9.85
N ASP A 72 38.28 -18.41 -10.44
CA ASP A 72 39.21 -17.71 -11.34
C ASP A 72 40.52 -17.34 -10.63
N ALA A 73 40.46 -17.05 -9.32
CA ALA A 73 41.62 -16.81 -8.48
C ALA A 73 42.35 -18.09 -8.02
N GLY A 74 41.89 -19.29 -8.42
CA GLY A 74 42.48 -20.56 -8.02
C GLY A 74 42.34 -20.87 -6.51
N LEU A 75 41.40 -20.23 -5.82
CA LEU A 75 41.22 -20.37 -4.38
C LEU A 75 40.33 -21.57 -4.04
N SER A 76 40.53 -22.15 -2.85
CA SER A 76 39.68 -23.23 -2.32
C SER A 76 38.21 -22.82 -2.22
N ALA A 77 37.28 -23.76 -2.42
CA ALA A 77 35.84 -23.54 -2.32
C ALA A 77 35.36 -23.12 -0.92
N LEU A 78 36.13 -23.45 0.11
CA LEU A 78 35.83 -23.04 1.48
C LEU A 78 36.10 -21.55 1.72
N ILE A 79 36.95 -20.91 0.89
CA ILE A 79 37.23 -19.48 1.00
C ILE A 79 36.01 -18.69 0.55
N GLY A 80 35.47 -17.88 1.47
CA GLY A 80 34.30 -17.05 1.20
C GLY A 80 32.95 -17.77 1.27
N GLN A 81 32.91 -19.07 1.61
CA GLN A 81 31.67 -19.84 1.71
C GLN A 81 30.64 -19.17 2.64
N GLY A 82 31.06 -18.71 3.83
CA GLY A 82 30.18 -17.99 4.75
C GLY A 82 29.64 -16.67 4.17
N ALA A 83 30.39 -15.99 3.29
CA ALA A 83 29.89 -14.79 2.62
C ALA A 83 28.80 -15.13 1.59
N VAL A 84 28.95 -16.22 0.84
CA VAL A 84 27.92 -16.74 -0.08
C VAL A 84 26.66 -17.14 0.67
N GLU A 85 26.81 -17.82 1.82
CA GLU A 85 25.68 -18.19 2.68
C GLU A 85 24.93 -16.96 3.20
N ARG A 86 25.64 -15.96 3.72
CA ARG A 86 25.01 -14.72 4.23
C ARG A 86 24.38 -13.89 3.12
N ALA A 87 24.96 -13.86 1.93
CA ALA A 87 24.33 -13.22 0.77
C ALA A 87 23.04 -13.96 0.35
N SER A 88 23.05 -15.29 0.39
CA SER A 88 21.86 -16.11 0.09
C SER A 88 20.74 -15.90 1.11
N GLU A 89 21.09 -15.80 2.40
CA GLU A 89 20.15 -15.45 3.47
C GLU A 89 19.54 -14.05 3.25
N ALA A 90 20.36 -13.05 2.91
CA ALA A 90 19.88 -11.71 2.61
C ALA A 90 18.90 -11.68 1.42
N ILE A 91 19.14 -12.47 0.37
CA ILE A 91 18.22 -12.62 -0.78
C ILE A 91 16.87 -13.17 -0.31
N ALA A 92 16.87 -14.19 0.56
CA ALA A 92 15.64 -14.77 1.09
C ALA A 92 14.84 -13.74 1.92
N LEU A 93 15.52 -12.94 2.74
CA LEU A 93 14.89 -11.87 3.51
C LEU A 93 14.30 -10.77 2.61
N LEU A 94 15.02 -10.36 1.56
CA LEU A 94 14.52 -9.38 0.59
C LEU A 94 13.29 -9.90 -0.17
N ALA A 95 13.27 -11.19 -0.53
CA ALA A 95 12.10 -11.81 -1.16
C ALA A 95 10.88 -11.83 -0.23
N GLN A 96 11.08 -12.03 1.08
CA GLN A 96 10.01 -11.93 2.08
C GLN A 96 9.54 -10.48 2.26
N ALA A 97 10.47 -9.52 2.33
CA ALA A 97 10.13 -8.10 2.41
C ALA A 97 9.29 -7.64 1.20
N ARG A 98 9.65 -8.09 -0.01
CA ARG A 98 8.88 -7.84 -1.23
C ARG A 98 7.45 -8.34 -1.12
N ARG A 99 7.25 -9.58 -0.65
CA ARG A 99 5.92 -10.15 -0.43
C ARG A 99 5.09 -9.29 0.54
N ALA A 100 5.68 -8.91 1.68
CA ALA A 100 5.01 -8.10 2.69
C ALA A 100 4.61 -6.71 2.15
N ILE A 101 5.43 -6.09 1.29
CA ILE A 101 5.09 -4.82 0.63
C ILE A 101 3.96 -4.99 -0.39
N CYS A 102 3.97 -6.07 -1.19
CA CYS A 102 2.85 -6.35 -2.10
C CYS A 102 1.53 -6.62 -1.33
N GLU A 103 1.59 -7.21 -0.14
CA GLU A 103 0.43 -7.40 0.74
C GLU A 103 -0.03 -6.07 1.32
N THR A 104 0.90 -5.22 1.76
CA THR A 104 0.62 -3.83 2.19
C THR A 104 -0.10 -3.05 1.09
N HIS A 105 0.29 -3.19 -0.18
CA HIS A 105 -0.40 -2.59 -1.32
C HIS A 105 -1.89 -2.98 -1.34
N LYS A 106 -2.19 -4.27 -1.21
CA LYS A 106 -3.57 -4.77 -1.23
C LYS A 106 -4.40 -4.21 -0.08
N GLU A 107 -3.82 -4.14 1.12
CA GLU A 107 -4.48 -3.56 2.30
C GLU A 107 -4.76 -2.06 2.11
N LEU A 108 -3.81 -1.32 1.54
CA LEU A 108 -4.00 0.10 1.23
C LEU A 108 -5.09 0.33 0.18
N ASP A 109 -5.27 -0.60 -0.77
CA ASP A 109 -6.37 -0.52 -1.74
C ASP A 109 -7.74 -0.64 -1.07
N VAL A 110 -7.87 -1.54 -0.08
CA VAL A 110 -9.06 -1.61 0.77
C VAL A 110 -9.25 -0.32 1.57
N ALA A 111 -8.17 0.21 2.19
CA ALA A 111 -8.24 1.44 2.97
C ALA A 111 -8.71 2.66 2.17
N LYS A 112 -8.34 2.77 0.88
CA LYS A 112 -8.85 3.83 -0.02
C LYS A 112 -10.38 3.85 -0.08
N THR A 113 -11.02 2.68 -0.09
CA THR A 113 -12.49 2.60 -0.10
C THR A 113 -13.09 3.11 1.21
N GLN A 114 -12.49 2.76 2.35
CA GLN A 114 -12.94 3.16 3.69
C GLN A 114 -12.89 4.67 3.90
N ILE A 115 -11.90 5.36 3.31
CA ILE A 115 -11.77 6.82 3.41
C ILE A 115 -12.61 7.59 2.37
N GLY A 116 -13.52 6.91 1.66
CA GLY A 116 -14.43 7.53 0.70
C GLY A 116 -13.75 7.92 -0.62
N LEU A 117 -12.60 7.32 -0.94
CA LEU A 117 -11.96 7.45 -2.26
C LEU A 117 -12.31 6.30 -3.21
N GLY A 118 -13.04 5.27 -2.75
CA GLY A 118 -13.44 4.13 -3.59
C GLY A 118 -14.37 4.48 -4.76
N ALA A 119 -15.11 5.59 -4.66
CA ALA A 119 -15.98 6.08 -5.74
C ALA A 119 -15.26 7.05 -6.70
N VAL A 120 -14.04 7.49 -6.36
CA VAL A 120 -13.20 8.32 -7.23
C VAL A 120 -12.23 7.37 -7.93
N MET A 121 -12.74 6.72 -8.98
CA MET A 121 -11.94 5.84 -9.85
C MET A 121 -10.65 6.55 -10.27
N TYR A 122 -9.53 6.03 -9.77
CA TYR A 122 -8.21 6.35 -10.30
C TYR A 122 -8.09 5.67 -11.66
N GLY A 123 -8.12 6.48 -12.71
CA GLY A 123 -7.44 6.22 -13.99
C GLY A 123 -8.05 5.13 -14.87
N GLY A 124 -8.37 5.53 -16.11
CA GLY A 124 -8.59 4.58 -17.19
C GLY A 124 -7.33 3.75 -17.44
N VAL A 125 -7.41 2.50 -17.03
CA VAL A 125 -6.97 1.38 -17.84
C VAL A 125 -8.16 0.45 -17.80
N GLU A 126 -8.87 0.30 -18.91
CA GLU A 126 -9.74 -0.85 -19.10
C GLU A 126 -8.90 -2.08 -18.78
N LYS A 127 -9.15 -2.68 -17.62
CA LYS A 127 -8.80 -4.08 -17.41
C LYS A 127 -9.48 -4.80 -18.58
N PRO A 128 -8.72 -5.38 -19.54
CA PRO A 128 -9.36 -6.08 -20.64
C PRO A 128 -10.32 -7.10 -20.02
N PRO A 129 -11.57 -7.20 -20.53
CA PRO A 129 -12.58 -8.04 -19.93
C PRO A 129 -11.96 -9.41 -19.74
N GLN A 130 -11.87 -9.79 -18.46
CA GLN A 130 -11.36 -11.09 -18.06
C GLN A 130 -12.17 -12.08 -18.87
N ALA A 131 -11.50 -12.72 -19.82
CA ALA A 131 -12.14 -13.55 -20.82
C ALA A 131 -13.15 -14.43 -20.10
N ALA A 132 -14.40 -14.39 -20.57
CA ALA A 132 -15.40 -15.43 -20.30
C ALA A 132 -14.94 -16.74 -20.96
N ALA A 133 -13.76 -17.21 -20.59
CA ALA A 133 -13.28 -18.57 -20.71
C ALA A 133 -13.49 -19.12 -19.29
N LEU A 134 -14.44 -20.01 -19.00
CA LEU A 134 -14.72 -21.24 -19.71
C LEU A 134 -16.20 -21.61 -19.49
N ALA A 135 -17.05 -21.35 -20.47
CA ALA A 135 -18.35 -22.02 -20.55
C ALA A 135 -18.53 -22.54 -21.98
N ARG A 136 -17.69 -23.51 -22.35
CA ARG A 136 -17.91 -24.33 -23.54
C ARG A 136 -18.17 -25.76 -23.07
N PRO A 137 -19.41 -26.26 -23.06
CA PRO A 137 -19.64 -27.67 -22.82
C PRO A 137 -19.05 -28.44 -24.01
N LEU A 138 -18.10 -29.33 -23.74
CA LEU A 138 -17.56 -30.23 -24.74
C LEU A 138 -18.68 -31.20 -25.16
N ARG A 139 -19.13 -31.09 -26.41
CA ARG A 139 -19.99 -32.11 -27.03
C ARG A 139 -19.12 -33.33 -27.35
N ALA A 140 -19.46 -34.46 -26.76
CA ALA A 140 -18.94 -35.75 -27.19
C ALA A 140 -19.38 -35.99 -28.65
N VAL A 141 -18.41 -36.24 -29.53
CA VAL A 141 -18.67 -36.82 -30.85
C VAL A 141 -18.30 -38.29 -30.73
N ALA A 142 -19.33 -39.14 -30.79
CA ALA A 142 -19.19 -40.56 -31.04
C ALA A 142 -19.53 -40.81 -32.51
N SER A 143 -18.54 -41.25 -33.29
CA SER A 143 -18.64 -42.13 -34.47
C SER A 143 -17.23 -42.52 -34.87
#